data_AF-A0A644ZIL2-F1
#
_entry.id   AF-A0A644ZIL2-F1
#
_cell.length_a   1.000
_cell.length_b   1.000
_cell.length_c   1.000
_cell.angle_alpha   90.00
_cell.angle_beta   90.00
_cell.angle_gamma   90.00
#
_symmetry.space_group_name_H-M   'P 1'
#
loop_
_entity.id
_entity.type
_entity.pdbx_description
1 polymer ?
#
loop_
_entity_poly.entity_id
_entity_poly.type
_entity_poly.pdbx_seq_one_letter_code
_entity_poly.pdbx_strand_id
1 'polypeptide(L)'
;MISASNINFVFIHQKDWGTGFKGSQTVSGGDRTLEVVSDLILIGEGQNVNGVDNGNLALIKDKSLTEGKTYVFEIEAPAGLVGCKLTITEK
;
A
#
# COMPACT_ATOMS: atom_id res chain seq x y z
N MET A 1 -0.94 -13.48 2.96
CA MET A 1 -0.87 -14.52 1.89
C MET A 1 -0.68 -13.78 0.58
N ILE A 2 0.17 -14.31 -0.31
CA ILE A 2 0.40 -13.75 -1.65
C ILE A 2 0.08 -14.86 -2.65
N SER A 3 -0.82 -14.58 -3.58
CA SER A 3 -1.18 -15.42 -4.73
C SER A 3 -1.52 -14.54 -5.93
N ALA A 4 -1.71 -15.15 -7.10
CA ALA A 4 -2.12 -14.42 -8.30
C ALA A 4 -3.43 -13.63 -8.12
N SER A 5 -4.34 -14.14 -7.28
CA SER A 5 -5.66 -13.57 -7.05
C SER A 5 -5.80 -12.81 -5.72
N ASN A 6 -4.77 -12.77 -4.88
CA ASN A 6 -4.87 -12.14 -3.57
C ASN A 6 -3.51 -11.68 -3.05
N ILE A 7 -3.46 -10.44 -2.57
CA ILE A 7 -2.36 -9.93 -1.75
C ILE A 7 -2.97 -9.28 -0.52
N ASN A 8 -2.29 -9.43 0.61
CA ASN A 8 -2.63 -8.72 1.83
C ASN A 8 -1.37 -8.57 2.69
N PHE A 9 -0.77 -7.40 2.64
CA PHE A 9 0.38 -7.01 3.45
C PHE A 9 0.42 -5.49 3.62
N VAL A 10 1.23 -5.03 4.56
CA VAL A 10 1.40 -3.61 4.89
C VAL A 10 2.86 -3.21 4.72
N PHE A 11 3.11 -1.95 4.39
CA PHE A 11 4.42 -1.35 4.60
C PHE A 11 4.45 -0.65 5.96
N ILE A 12 5.52 -0.88 6.70
CA ILE A 12 5.78 -0.22 7.98
C ILE A 12 7.04 0.62 7.87
N HIS A 13 7.08 1.71 8.63
CA HIS A 13 8.30 2.48 8.86
C HIS A 13 8.57 2.51 10.36
N GLN A 14 9.83 2.45 10.76
CA GLN A 14 10.21 2.51 12.18
C GLN A 14 10.88 3.84 12.48
N LYS A 15 10.07 4.90 12.53
CA LYS A 15 10.46 6.13 13.23
C LYS A 15 10.18 5.96 14.74
N ASP A 16 9.06 5.30 15.07
CA ASP A 16 8.60 4.97 16.41
C ASP A 16 7.96 3.56 16.42
N TRP A 17 7.71 2.97 17.60
CA TRP A 17 7.07 1.66 17.71
C TRP A 17 5.59 1.72 17.33
N GLY A 18 5.13 0.81 16.47
CA GLY A 18 3.72 0.71 16.07
C GLY A 18 3.28 1.67 14.97
N THR A 19 4.19 2.41 14.34
CA THR A 19 3.86 3.30 13.21
C THR A 19 3.93 2.59 11.87
N GLY A 20 3.11 3.02 10.90
CA GLY A 20 3.19 2.51 9.54
C GLY A 20 2.58 3.43 8.49
N PHE A 21 2.59 2.94 7.26
CA PHE A 21 1.94 3.63 6.15
C PHE A 21 0.43 3.36 6.15
N LYS A 22 -0.35 4.39 5.84
CA LYS A 22 -1.82 4.38 5.81
C LYS A 22 -2.33 4.91 4.47
N GLY A 23 -3.47 4.41 4.02
CA GLY A 23 -4.17 4.98 2.86
C GLY A 23 -4.98 6.22 3.24
N SER A 24 -5.46 6.30 4.49
CA SER A 24 -6.21 7.46 4.96
C SER A 24 -5.41 8.76 4.88
N GLN A 25 -6.10 9.83 4.48
CA GLN A 25 -5.54 11.19 4.40
C GLN A 25 -5.31 11.81 5.78
N THR A 26 -6.04 11.34 6.80
CA THR A 26 -5.87 11.79 8.18
C THR A 26 -5.17 10.70 8.97
N VAL A 27 -3.92 10.96 9.34
CA VAL A 27 -3.08 10.03 10.12
C VAL A 27 -2.65 10.67 11.44
N SER A 28 -2.30 9.84 12.43
CA SER A 28 -1.90 10.29 13.76
C SER A 28 -0.85 9.36 14.36
N GLY A 29 -0.32 9.70 15.54
CA GLY A 29 0.53 8.77 16.29
C GLY A 29 1.83 8.37 15.59
N GLY A 30 2.29 9.16 14.61
CA GLY A 30 3.49 8.86 13.83
C GLY A 30 3.24 8.14 12.51
N ASP A 31 2.03 7.70 12.23
CA ASP A 31 1.64 7.14 10.92
C ASP A 31 1.84 8.15 9.78
N ARG A 32 2.03 7.63 8.57
CA ARG A 32 2.24 8.44 7.36
C ARG A 32 1.33 7.98 6.24
N THR A 33 0.76 8.95 5.51
CA THR A 33 0.00 8.65 4.31
C THR A 33 0.94 8.13 3.21
N LEU A 34 0.51 7.08 2.52
CA LEU A 34 1.17 6.54 1.33
C LEU A 34 0.20 6.60 0.16
N GLU A 35 0.55 7.37 -0.85
CA GLU A 35 -0.18 7.38 -2.11
C GLU A 35 0.24 6.16 -2.92
N VAL A 36 -0.73 5.37 -3.42
CA VAL A 36 -0.45 4.25 -4.33
C VAL A 36 -0.85 4.65 -5.74
N VAL A 37 0.13 4.65 -6.65
CA VAL A 37 -0.06 4.96 -8.06
C VAL A 37 -0.01 3.65 -8.85
N SER A 38 -1.17 3.02 -9.03
CA SER A 38 -1.28 1.73 -9.73
C SER A 38 -2.70 1.46 -10.25
N ASP A 39 -2.78 0.85 -11.43
CA ASP A 39 -4.04 0.31 -12.00
C ASP A 39 -4.33 -1.13 -11.55
N LEU A 40 -3.48 -1.70 -10.67
CA LEU A 40 -3.53 -3.09 -10.24
C LEU A 40 -3.78 -3.24 -8.74
N ILE A 41 -3.15 -2.38 -7.93
CA ILE A 41 -3.11 -2.48 -6.47
C ILE A 41 -3.61 -1.18 -5.86
N LEU A 42 -4.36 -1.28 -4.78
CA LEU A 42 -4.78 -0.16 -3.95
C LEU A 42 -4.21 -0.31 -2.54
N ILE A 43 -4.16 0.81 -1.80
CA ILE A 43 -3.99 0.80 -0.34
C ILE A 43 -5.34 1.02 0.32
N GLY A 44 -5.62 0.28 1.40
CA GLY A 44 -6.83 0.44 2.17
C GLY A 44 -6.87 1.79 2.87
N GLU A 45 -8.04 2.42 2.81
CA GLU A 45 -8.38 3.63 3.56
C GLU A 45 -9.27 3.30 4.76
N GLY A 46 -9.64 2.02 4.90
CA GLY A 46 -10.57 1.49 5.89
C GLY A 46 -11.71 0.71 5.21
N GLN A 47 -12.20 -0.34 5.88
CA GLN A 47 -13.28 -1.19 5.37
C GLN A 47 -14.50 -0.40 4.89
N ASN A 48 -14.87 0.66 5.62
CA ASN A 48 -16.04 1.50 5.29
C ASN A 48 -15.77 2.55 4.20
N VAL A 49 -14.53 2.69 3.74
CA VAL A 49 -14.14 3.67 2.71
C VAL A 49 -13.93 2.99 1.37
N ASN A 50 -13.08 1.97 1.33
CA ASN A 50 -12.75 1.24 0.10
C ASN A 50 -12.70 -0.29 0.27
N GLY A 51 -13.26 -0.84 1.36
CA GLY A 51 -13.37 -2.28 1.57
C GLY A 51 -12.06 -2.97 1.97
N VAL A 52 -11.02 -2.22 2.32
CA VAL A 52 -9.70 -2.74 2.69
C VAL A 52 -9.19 -2.06 3.95
N ASP A 53 -8.60 -2.84 4.85
CA ASP A 53 -8.07 -2.35 6.12
C ASP A 53 -7.04 -1.24 5.90
N ASN A 54 -7.09 -0.19 6.74
CA ASN A 54 -6.29 0.99 6.52
C ASN A 54 -4.77 0.69 6.58
N GLY A 55 -4.08 0.90 5.46
CA GLY A 55 -2.65 0.61 5.29
C GLY A 55 -2.35 -0.72 4.60
N ASN A 56 -3.32 -1.62 4.45
CA ASN A 56 -3.12 -2.90 3.75
C ASN A 56 -3.15 -2.67 2.24
N LEU A 57 -2.26 -3.33 1.52
CA LEU A 57 -2.32 -3.41 0.07
C LEU A 57 -3.19 -4.57 -0.36
N ALA A 58 -4.03 -4.34 -1.36
CA ALA A 58 -4.92 -5.31 -1.96
C ALA A 58 -4.97 -5.13 -3.48
N LEU A 59 -5.35 -6.18 -4.20
CA LEU A 59 -5.67 -6.06 -5.62
C LEU A 59 -6.94 -5.22 -5.78
N ILE A 60 -6.94 -4.35 -6.79
CA ILE A 60 -8.16 -3.67 -7.23
C ILE A 60 -9.16 -4.74 -7.67
N LYS A 61 -10.45 -4.47 -7.47
CA LYS A 61 -11.53 -5.40 -7.86
C LYS A 61 -11.36 -5.83 -9.32
N ASP A 62 -11.55 -7.12 -9.57
CA ASP A 62 -11.45 -7.75 -10.89
C ASP A 62 -10.05 -7.69 -11.53
N LYS A 63 -9.01 -7.40 -10.73
CA LYS A 63 -7.60 -7.49 -11.14
C LYS A 63 -6.90 -8.69 -10.50
N SER A 64 -5.88 -9.19 -11.19
CA SER A 64 -5.01 -10.29 -10.73
C SER A 64 -3.57 -10.02 -11.12
N LEU A 65 -2.63 -10.52 -10.33
CA LEU A 65 -1.26 -10.68 -10.76
C LEU A 65 -1.19 -11.79 -11.81
N THR A 66 -0.28 -11.65 -12.77
CA THR A 66 -0.03 -12.67 -13.79
C THR A 66 0.96 -13.70 -13.25
N GLU A 67 0.63 -15.00 -13.37
CA GLU A 67 1.53 -16.07 -12.94
C GLU A 67 2.87 -16.03 -13.71
N GLY A 68 3.96 -16.27 -12.98
CA GLY A 68 5.32 -16.23 -13.54
C GLY A 68 5.86 -14.82 -13.82
N LYS A 69 5.09 -13.75 -13.61
CA LYS A 69 5.56 -12.37 -13.71
C LYS A 69 6.18 -11.88 -12.43
N THR A 70 7.03 -10.86 -12.55
CA THR A 70 7.62 -10.14 -11.43
C THR A 70 6.99 -8.75 -11.33
N TYR A 71 6.59 -8.36 -10.13
CA TYR A 71 6.08 -7.03 -9.82
C TYR A 71 7.04 -6.31 -8.90
N VAL A 72 7.48 -5.12 -9.28
CA VAL A 72 8.39 -4.28 -8.51
C VAL A 72 7.59 -3.20 -7.82
N PHE A 73 7.71 -3.16 -6.50
CA PHE A 73 7.12 -2.15 -5.62
C PHE A 73 8.21 -1.14 -5.28
N GLU A 74 8.09 0.08 -5.79
CA GLU A 74 9.05 1.15 -5.58
C GLU A 74 8.44 2.24 -4.71
N ILE A 75 9.06 2.48 -3.55
CA ILE A 75 8.61 3.51 -2.60
C ILE A 75 9.52 4.72 -2.71
N GLU A 76 8.91 5.86 -3.05
CA GLU A 76 9.50 7.18 -2.89
C GLU A 76 9.25 7.67 -1.47
N ALA A 77 10.32 7.76 -0.67
CA ALA A 77 10.27 8.14 0.74
C ALA A 77 11.13 9.39 1.00
N PRO A 78 10.58 10.60 0.86
CA PRO A 78 11.32 11.83 1.11
C PRO A 78 11.65 12.01 2.60
N ALA A 79 12.53 12.97 2.90
CA ALA A 79 12.91 13.31 4.27
C ALA A 79 11.66 13.62 5.13
N GLY A 80 11.55 12.98 6.28
CA GLY A 80 10.39 13.12 7.18
C GLY A 80 9.15 12.31 6.77
N LEU A 81 9.23 11.56 5.66
CA LEU A 81 8.17 10.69 5.13
C LEU A 81 6.87 11.42 4.76
N VAL A 82 6.97 12.69 4.35
CA VAL A 82 5.82 13.51 3.93
C VAL A 82 5.63 13.38 2.42
N GLY A 83 4.45 12.93 1.98
CA GLY A 83 4.16 12.76 0.55
C GLY A 83 4.82 11.51 -0.06
N CYS A 84 4.88 10.41 0.70
CA CYS A 84 5.40 9.15 0.19
C CYS A 84 4.50 8.60 -0.92
N LYS A 85 5.12 8.04 -1.96
CA LYS A 85 4.43 7.41 -3.08
C LYS A 85 4.92 5.98 -3.26
N LEU A 86 4.02 5.09 -3.61
CA LEU A 86 4.32 3.72 -4.02
C LEU A 86 3.86 3.53 -5.46
N THR A 87 4.81 3.17 -6.32
CA THR A 87 4.56 2.80 -7.71
C THR A 87 4.75 1.29 -7.87
N ILE A 88 3.88 0.65 -8.64
CA ILE A 88 3.99 -0.78 -8.95
C ILE A 88 4.19 -0.96 -10.46
N THR A 89 5.24 -1.68 -10.83
CA THR A 89 5.55 -1.98 -12.24
C THR A 89 5.69 -3.49 -12.47
N GLU A 90 5.05 -4.01 -13.52
CA GLU A 90 5.31 -5.36 -14.01
C GLU A 90 6.63 -5.38 -14.82
N LYS A 91 7.43 -6.44 -14.67
CA LYS A 91 8.65 -6.70 -15.44
C LYS A 91 8.49 -7.89 -16.38
#